data_AF-A0A151IB58-F1
#
_entry.id   AF-A0A151IB58-F1
#
_cell.length_a   1.000
_cell.length_b   1.000
_cell.length_c   1.000
_cell.angle_alpha   90.00
_cell.angle_beta   90.00
_cell.angle_gamma   90.00
#
_symmetry.space_group_name_H-M   'P 1'
#
loop_
_entity.id
_entity.type
_entity.pdbx_description
1 polymer ?
#
loop_
_entity_poly.entity_id
_entity_poly.type
_entity_poly.pdbx_seq_one_letter_code
_entity_poly.pdbx_strand_id
1 'polypeptide(L)'
;MEKSEFRVLIKHCFLIGKNTVQAKQWLDKCYSDSAPSETTVKRWYADFKRSRKTLLQNCTAERSFSALRRLKTYLRILNSIAVLYVHSDITETLDIEALMDEFIVRNKNRSSTFALNDSRT
;
A
#
# COMPACT_ATOMS: atom_id res chain seq x y z
N MET A 1 -31.57 8.43 19.42
CA MET A 1 -30.29 8.58 18.70
C MET A 1 -29.45 7.36 18.97
N GLU A 2 -29.01 6.68 17.92
CA GLU A 2 -28.21 5.47 18.05
C GLU A 2 -26.76 5.77 18.45
N LYS A 3 -26.08 4.77 19.01
CA LYS A 3 -24.67 4.86 19.40
C LYS A 3 -23.74 5.22 18.22
N SER A 4 -24.12 4.78 17.02
CA SER A 4 -23.45 5.09 15.73
C SER A 4 -23.50 6.59 15.44
N GLU A 5 -24.66 7.22 15.59
CA GLU A 5 -24.89 8.65 15.36
C GLU A 5 -24.12 9.52 16.36
N PHE A 6 -24.14 9.16 17.65
CA PHE A 6 -23.33 9.84 18.66
C PHE A 6 -21.83 9.74 18.37
N ARG A 7 -21.35 8.62 17.84
CA ARG A 7 -19.94 8.47 17.45
C ARG A 7 -19.55 9.47 16.35
N VAL A 8 -20.44 9.73 15.39
CA VAL A 8 -20.21 10.73 14.33
C VAL A 8 -20.13 12.14 14.92
N LEU A 9 -21.05 12.49 15.81
CA LEU A 9 -21.05 13.80 16.49
C LEU A 9 -19.79 14.01 17.35
N ILE A 10 -19.39 13.01 18.13
CA ILE A 10 -18.17 13.04 18.94
C ILE A 10 -16.93 13.18 18.04
N LYS A 11 -16.90 12.48 16.89
CA LYS A 11 -15.82 12.62 15.90
C LYS A 11 -15.77 14.04 15.32
N HIS A 12 -16.92 14.65 15.04
CA HIS A 12 -17.00 16.02 14.57
C HIS A 12 -16.47 17.02 15.63
N CYS A 13 -16.88 16.87 16.91
CA CYS A 13 -16.33 17.68 18.01
C CYS A 13 -14.80 17.53 18.14
N PHE A 14 -14.28 16.32 17.95
CA PHE A 14 -12.84 16.05 17.95
C PHE A 14 -12.11 16.73 16.79
N LEU A 15 -12.71 16.77 15.60
CA LEU A 15 -12.14 17.45 14.43
C LEU A 15 -12.16 18.98 14.55
N ILE A 16 -13.19 19.54 15.19
CA ILE A 16 -13.27 20.97 15.53
C ILE A 16 -12.29 21.36 16.65
N GLY A 17 -11.67 20.40 17.32
CA GLY A 17 -10.68 20.65 18.37
C GLY A 17 -11.28 20.92 19.75
N LYS A 18 -12.58 20.64 19.96
CA LYS A 18 -13.20 20.72 21.29
C LYS A 18 -12.60 19.66 22.21
N ASN A 19 -12.31 20.05 23.45
CA ASN A 19 -11.84 19.11 24.47
C ASN A 19 -12.98 18.15 24.90
N THR A 20 -12.65 17.08 25.64
CA THR A 20 -13.64 16.07 26.05
C THR A 20 -14.73 16.64 26.96
N VAL A 21 -14.41 17.64 27.77
CA VAL A 21 -15.33 18.28 28.71
C VAL A 21 -16.33 19.17 27.97
N GLN A 22 -15.85 20.00 27.03
CA GLN A 22 -16.65 20.84 26.15
C GLN A 22 -17.54 20.00 25.24
N ALA A 23 -17.03 18.89 24.71
CA ALA A 23 -17.81 17.96 23.92
C ALA A 23 -18.93 17.31 24.75
N LYS A 24 -18.62 16.88 25.98
CA LYS A 24 -19.61 16.31 26.90
C LYS A 24 -20.68 17.34 27.30
N GLN A 25 -20.27 18.54 27.71
CA GLN A 25 -21.19 19.63 28.03
C GLN A 25 -22.10 20.00 26.86
N TRP A 26 -21.57 19.98 25.63
CA TRP A 26 -22.38 20.23 24.43
C TRP A 26 -23.39 19.10 24.19
N LEU A 27 -22.99 17.84 24.36
CA LEU A 27 -23.89 16.69 24.25
C LEU A 27 -24.98 16.70 25.34
N ASP A 28 -24.63 17.06 26.57
CA ASP A 28 -25.56 17.16 27.69
C ASP A 28 -26.59 18.28 27.48
N LYS A 29 -26.14 19.42 26.93
CA LYS A 29 -27.03 20.52 26.57
C LYS A 29 -28.01 20.15 25.44
N CYS A 30 -27.55 19.39 24.44
CA CYS A 30 -28.36 19.06 23.26
C CYS A 30 -29.26 17.84 23.46
N TYR A 31 -28.85 16.86 24.27
CA TYR A 31 -29.49 15.54 24.33
C TYR A 31 -29.85 15.07 25.75
N SER A 32 -29.54 15.85 26.79
CA SER A 32 -29.91 15.59 28.19
C SER A 32 -29.72 14.12 28.60
N ASP A 33 -30.78 13.38 28.93
CA ASP A 33 -30.72 11.99 29.40
C ASP A 33 -30.31 10.98 28.33
N SER A 34 -30.42 11.35 27.05
CA SER A 34 -29.96 10.51 25.93
C SER A 34 -28.46 10.68 25.64
N ALA A 35 -27.76 11.58 26.36
CA ALA A 35 -26.36 11.86 26.09
C ALA A 35 -25.43 10.72 26.52
N PRO A 36 -24.40 10.39 25.74
CA PRO A 36 -23.45 9.33 26.07
C PRO A 36 -22.65 9.69 27.33
N SER A 37 -22.31 8.69 28.15
CA SER A 37 -21.53 8.88 29.37
C SER A 37 -20.17 9.54 29.10
N GLU A 38 -19.64 10.27 30.08
CA GLU A 38 -18.32 10.92 29.96
C GLU A 38 -17.21 9.89 29.67
N THR A 39 -17.29 8.70 30.28
CA THR A 39 -16.40 7.57 30.03
C THR A 39 -16.42 7.13 28.56
N THR A 40 -17.61 7.09 27.95
CA THR A 40 -17.79 6.77 26.53
C THR A 40 -17.14 7.83 25.65
N VAL A 41 -17.36 9.12 25.93
CA VAL A 41 -16.75 10.23 25.19
C VAL A 41 -15.21 10.16 25.26
N LYS A 42 -14.65 9.97 26.46
CA LYS A 42 -13.20 9.82 26.66
C LYS A 42 -12.62 8.63 25.89
N ARG A 43 -13.31 7.48 25.93
CA ARG A 43 -12.90 6.26 25.20
C ARG A 43 -12.86 6.51 23.69
N TRP A 44 -13.92 7.08 23.11
CA TRP A 44 -13.95 7.39 21.68
C TRP A 44 -12.86 8.39 21.28
N TYR A 45 -12.62 9.42 22.09
CA TYR A 45 -11.51 10.36 21.85
C TYR A 45 -10.14 9.68 21.86
N ALA A 46 -9.91 8.73 22.77
CA ALA A 46 -8.70 7.92 22.80
C ALA A 46 -8.58 7.04 21.53
N ASP A 47 -9.68 6.40 21.13
CA ASP A 47 -9.74 5.60 19.90
C ASP A 47 -9.42 6.46 18.66
N PHE A 48 -10.00 7.67 18.55
CA PHE A 48 -9.72 8.57 17.43
C PHE A 48 -8.26 9.05 17.39
N LYS A 49 -7.64 9.31 18.55
CA LYS A 49 -6.20 9.61 18.63
C LYS A 49 -5.36 8.40 18.19
N ARG A 50 -5.74 7.20 18.59
CA ARG A 50 -5.07 5.95 18.21
C ARG A 50 -5.18 5.71 16.70
N SER A 51 -6.37 5.80 16.13
CA SER A 51 -6.61 5.60 14.70
C SER A 51 -5.84 6.60 13.82
N ARG A 52 -5.73 7.87 14.23
CA ARG A 52 -4.89 8.85 13.48
C ARG A 52 -3.42 8.44 13.43
N LYS A 53 -2.87 8.00 14.56
CA LYS A 53 -1.48 7.55 14.64
C LYS A 53 -1.24 6.29 13.79
N THR A 54 -2.15 5.32 13.85
CA THR A 54 -2.03 4.09 13.05
C THR A 54 -2.14 4.36 11.56
N LEU A 55 -3.06 5.23 11.12
CA LEU A 55 -3.20 5.59 9.71
C LEU A 55 -1.93 6.25 9.17
N LEU A 56 -1.36 7.22 9.90
CA LEU A 56 -0.12 7.88 9.48
C LEU A 56 1.04 6.90 9.36
N GLN A 57 1.17 5.98 10.32
CA GLN A 57 2.22 4.97 10.31
C GLN A 57 2.03 3.97 9.16
N ASN A 58 0.80 3.54 8.89
CA ASN A 58 0.48 2.65 7.78
C ASN A 58 0.79 3.30 6.43
N CYS A 59 0.33 4.53 6.18
CA CYS A 59 0.64 5.23 4.92
C CYS A 59 2.14 5.43 4.71
N THR A 60 2.88 5.74 5.78
CA THR A 60 4.34 5.88 5.72
C THR A 60 5.01 4.53 5.44
N ALA A 61 4.55 3.46 6.10
CA ALA A 61 5.05 2.11 5.90
C ALA A 61 4.75 1.59 4.49
N GLU A 62 3.53 1.76 3.98
CA GLU A 62 3.18 1.37 2.61
C GLU A 62 4.05 2.08 1.58
N ARG A 63 4.31 3.39 1.78
CA ARG A 63 5.20 4.16 0.93
C ARG A 63 6.64 3.62 0.97
N SER A 64 7.16 3.29 2.15
CA SER A 64 8.51 2.72 2.29
C SER A 64 8.60 1.30 1.72
N PHE A 65 7.61 0.44 1.94
CA PHE A 65 7.55 -0.90 1.34
C PHE A 65 7.49 -0.84 -0.20
N SER A 66 6.72 0.10 -0.76
CA SER A 66 6.68 0.33 -2.20
C SER A 66 8.05 0.78 -2.74
N ALA A 67 8.72 1.69 -2.05
CA ALA A 67 10.08 2.12 -2.40
C ALA A 67 11.09 0.96 -2.35
N LEU A 68 11.06 0.14 -1.29
CA LEU A 68 11.90 -1.04 -1.14
C LEU A 68 11.63 -2.08 -2.23
N ARG A 69 10.36 -2.28 -2.62
CA ARG A 69 10.00 -3.17 -3.73
C ARG A 69 10.61 -2.69 -5.04
N ARG A 70 10.57 -1.39 -5.32
CA ARG A 70 11.20 -0.79 -6.51
C ARG A 70 12.72 -0.94 -6.46
N LEU A 71 13.35 -0.65 -5.32
CA LEU A 71 14.79 -0.81 -5.11
C LEU A 71 15.24 -2.26 -5.32
N LYS A 72 14.52 -3.23 -4.73
CA LYS A 72 14.77 -4.66 -4.93
C LYS A 72 14.74 -5.03 -6.41
N THR A 73 13.73 -4.57 -7.16
CA THR A 73 13.64 -4.81 -8.61
C THR A 73 14.84 -4.22 -9.35
N TYR A 74 15.21 -2.97 -9.04
CA TYR A 74 16.36 -2.31 -9.65
C TYR A 74 17.66 -3.08 -9.40
N LEU A 75 17.91 -3.50 -8.16
CA LEU A 75 19.08 -4.29 -7.80
C LEU A 75 19.11 -5.65 -8.52
N ARG A 76 17.96 -6.31 -8.72
CA ARG A 76 17.90 -7.56 -9.49
C ARG A 76 18.30 -7.35 -10.95
N ILE A 77 17.81 -6.28 -11.57
CA ILE A 77 18.16 -5.93 -12.97
C ILE A 77 19.65 -5.60 -13.06
N LEU A 78 20.16 -4.79 -12.14
CA LEU A 78 21.58 -4.42 -12.10
C LEU A 78 22.48 -5.65 -11.96
N ASN A 79 22.10 -6.60 -11.12
CA ASN A 79 22.84 -7.85 -10.96
C ASN A 79 22.85 -8.68 -12.26
N SER A 80 21.73 -8.77 -12.97
CA SER A 80 21.68 -9.43 -14.28
C SER A 80 22.60 -8.76 -15.31
N ILE A 81 22.65 -7.43 -15.34
CA ILE A 81 23.56 -6.68 -16.24
C ILE A 81 25.01 -6.91 -15.85
N ALA A 82 25.33 -6.91 -14.55
CA ALA A 82 26.69 -7.16 -14.07
C ALA A 82 27.19 -8.55 -14.49
N VAL A 83 26.34 -9.58 -14.40
CA VAL A 83 26.67 -10.94 -14.86
C VAL A 83 26.95 -10.97 -16.37
N LEU A 84 26.13 -10.29 -17.18
CA LEU A 84 26.37 -10.19 -18.63
C LEU A 84 27.69 -9.47 -18.95
N TYR A 85 28.02 -8.42 -18.20
CA TYR A 85 29.28 -7.70 -18.39
C TYR A 85 30.50 -8.53 -17.99
N VAL A 86 30.43 -9.28 -16.89
CA VAL A 86 31.54 -10.15 -16.43
C VAL A 86 31.80 -11.28 -17.42
N HIS A 87 30.75 -11.82 -18.05
CA HIS A 87 30.84 -12.89 -19.04
C HIS A 87 30.64 -12.38 -20.47
N SER A 88 31.16 -11.18 -20.77
CA SER A 88 30.94 -10.52 -22.06
C SER A 88 31.47 -11.37 -23.23
N ASP A 89 32.62 -12.03 -23.01
CA ASP A 89 33.28 -12.96 -23.92
C ASP A 89 32.37 -14.10 -24.37
N ILE A 90 31.61 -14.69 -23.44
CA ILE A 90 30.66 -15.76 -23.75
C ILE A 90 29.42 -15.16 -24.42
N THR A 91 28.94 -14.00 -23.96
CA THR A 91 27.72 -13.37 -24.51
C THR A 91 27.86 -12.92 -25.95
N GLU A 92 29.06 -12.54 -26.40
CA GLU A 92 29.32 -12.18 -27.79
C GLU A 92 29.23 -13.39 -28.74
N THR A 93 29.46 -14.60 -28.23
CA THR A 93 29.38 -15.85 -29.02
C THR A 93 27.98 -16.46 -29.09
N LEU A 94 27.02 -15.93 -28.32
CA LEU A 94 25.67 -16.48 -28.21
C LEU A 94 24.83 -16.16 -29.45
N ASP A 95 24.27 -17.19 -30.06
CA ASP A 95 23.26 -17.05 -31.11
C ASP A 95 21.93 -16.55 -30.51
N ILE A 96 21.66 -15.26 -30.74
CA ILE A 96 20.50 -14.56 -30.18
C ILE A 96 19.19 -15.13 -30.75
N GLU A 97 19.17 -15.55 -32.02
CA GLU A 97 17.95 -16.07 -32.67
C GLU A 97 17.56 -17.42 -32.05
N ALA A 98 18.51 -18.36 -31.95
CA ALA A 98 18.27 -19.64 -31.30
C ALA A 98 17.86 -19.49 -29.82
N LEU A 99 18.48 -18.54 -29.10
CA LEU A 99 18.13 -18.24 -27.71
C LEU A 99 16.70 -17.68 -27.60
N MET A 100 16.29 -16.80 -28.52
CA MET A 100 14.95 -16.22 -28.55
C MET A 100 13.90 -17.29 -28.84
N ASP A 101 14.14 -18.18 -29.79
CA ASP A 101 13.23 -19.29 -30.09
C ASP A 101 13.07 -20.22 -28.87
N GLU A 102 14.17 -20.58 -28.20
CA GLU A 102 14.12 -21.37 -26.96
C GLU A 102 13.32 -20.65 -25.86
N PHE A 103 13.52 -19.34 -25.72
CA PHE A 103 12.83 -18.51 -24.73
C PHE A 103 11.31 -18.42 -24.98
N ILE A 104 10.89 -18.35 -26.25
CA ILE A 104 9.50 -18.31 -26.69
C ILE A 104 8.84 -19.68 -26.45
N VAL A 105 9.50 -20.77 -26.83
CA VAL A 105 8.98 -22.15 -26.68
C VAL A 105 8.79 -22.54 -25.22
N ARG A 106 9.65 -22.10 -24.30
CA ARG A 106 9.55 -22.41 -22.86
C ARG A 106 8.27 -21.93 -22.18
N ASN A 107 7.50 -20.99 -22.76
CA ASN A 107 6.28 -20.50 -22.14
C ASN A 107 5.17 -20.26 -23.18
N LYS A 108 4.03 -20.96 -22.99
CA LYS A 108 2.85 -20.86 -23.86
C LYS A 108 2.33 -19.43 -24.02
N ASN A 109 2.40 -18.58 -22.99
CA ASN A 109 1.98 -17.18 -23.06
C ASN A 109 2.93 -16.32 -23.91
N ARG A 110 4.20 -16.73 -24.02
CA ARG A 110 5.20 -16.03 -24.86
C ARG A 110 5.03 -16.43 -26.32
N SER A 111 4.77 -17.71 -26.58
CA SER A 111 4.45 -18.22 -27.92
C SER A 111 3.22 -17.56 -28.55
N SER A 112 2.23 -17.13 -27.77
CA SER A 112 1.09 -16.35 -28.30
C SER A 112 1.41 -14.88 -28.56
N THR A 113 2.49 -14.35 -27.98
CA THR A 113 2.86 -12.93 -28.05
C THR A 113 3.95 -12.67 -29.09
N PHE A 114 4.87 -13.60 -29.25
CA PHE A 114 5.98 -13.52 -30.19
C PHE A 114 5.77 -14.52 -31.32
N ALA A 115 5.93 -14.08 -32.57
CA ALA A 115 5.99 -14.98 -33.71
C ALA A 115 7.31 -15.77 -33.66
N LEU A 116 7.24 -17.09 -33.91
CA LEU A 116 8.45 -17.88 -34.16
C LEU A 116 8.92 -17.54 -35.58
N ASN A 117 10.21 -17.26 -35.74
CA ASN A 117 10.78 -17.06 -37.07
C ASN A 117 10.87 -18.43 -37.77
N ASP A 118 9.96 -18.68 -38.71
CA ASP A 118 9.93 -19.92 -39.52
C ASP A 118 10.97 -19.91 -40.66
N SER A 119 12.04 -19.11 -40.53
CA SER A 119 13.02 -18.85 -41.60
C SER A 119 14.17 -19.87 -41.66
N ARG A 120 13.88 -21.14 -41.37
CA ARG A 120 14.75 -22.28 -41.70
C ARG A 120 14.14 -23.09 -42.85
N THR A 121 14.11 -22.48 -44.03
CA THR A 121 14.12 -23.16 -45.35
C THR A 121 15.28 -22.64 -46.16
#